data_AF-A0A9D8SL61-F1
#
_entry.id   AF-A0A9D8SL61-F1
#
_cell.length_a   1.000
_cell.length_b   1.000
_cell.length_c   1.000
_cell.angle_alpha   90.00
_cell.angle_beta   90.00
_cell.angle_gamma   90.00
#
_symmetry.space_group_name_H-M   'P 1'
#
loop_
_entity.id
_entity.type
_entity.pdbx_description
1 polymer ?
#
loop_
_entity_poly.entity_id
_entity_poly.type
_entity_poly.pdbx_seq_one_letter_code
_entity_poly.pdbx_strand_id
1 'polypeptide(L)' 'WNFLARIVDRGRPVSDIEEGYISASCCILANVSLAMDGATLEWDPENICVKNNPEANKLLARPYRAPWKHPEIG' A
#
# COMPACT_ATOMS: atom_id res chain seq x y z
N TRP A 1 -9.44 12.21 -16.35
CA TRP A 1 -10.53 12.56 -17.28
C TRP A 1 -11.36 11.30 -17.54
N ASN A 2 -12.69 11.33 -17.40
CA ASN A 2 -13.67 10.20 -17.38
C ASN A 2 -14.27 9.81 -15.99
N PHE A 3 -13.94 10.48 -14.88
CA PHE A 3 -14.49 10.09 -13.57
C PHE A 3 -16.03 10.24 -13.46
N LEU A 4 -16.59 11.40 -13.81
CA LEU A 4 -18.02 11.67 -13.67
C LEU A 4 -18.90 10.76 -14.54
N ALA A 5 -18.43 10.40 -15.74
CA ALA A 5 -19.16 9.49 -16.62
C ALA A 5 -19.20 8.07 -16.03
N ARG A 6 -18.09 7.60 -15.43
CA ARG A 6 -18.02 6.29 -14.76
C ARG A 6 -18.87 6.18 -13.51
N ILE A 7 -19.13 7.31 -12.82
CA ILE A 7 -20.14 7.32 -11.75
C ILE A 7 -21.51 6.98 -12.34
N VAL A 8 -21.90 7.57 -13.46
CA VAL A 8 -23.24 7.38 -14.04
C VAL A 8 -23.42 5.97 -14.59
N ASP A 9 -22.46 5.48 -15.38
CA ASP A 9 -22.55 4.18 -16.05
C ASP A 9 -22.03 2.99 -15.23
N ARG A 10 -21.45 3.26 -14.04
CA ARG A 10 -20.82 2.27 -13.16
C ARG A 10 -19.68 1.48 -13.82
N GLY A 11 -19.07 2.01 -14.87
CA GLY A 11 -17.93 1.40 -15.54
C GLY A 11 -16.60 1.63 -14.81
N ARG A 12 -15.54 0.95 -15.25
CA ARG A 12 -14.19 1.07 -14.69
C ARG A 12 -13.57 2.44 -15.00
N PRO A 13 -13.09 3.19 -14.00
CA PRO A 13 -12.38 4.44 -14.21
C PRO A 13 -11.00 4.22 -14.83
N VAL A 14 -10.43 5.29 -15.40
CA VAL A 14 -9.09 5.28 -16.00
C VAL A 14 -7.99 5.01 -14.98
N SER A 15 -8.22 5.38 -13.71
CA SER A 15 -7.37 5.02 -12.59
C SER A 15 -8.24 4.25 -11.62
N ASP A 16 -8.14 2.92 -11.69
CA ASP A 16 -8.88 2.04 -10.81
C ASP A 16 -8.20 1.95 -9.44
N ILE A 17 -8.95 1.49 -8.43
CA ILE A 17 -8.45 1.41 -7.06
C ILE A 17 -7.21 0.53 -6.94
N GLU A 18 -7.17 -0.59 -7.68
CA GLU A 18 -6.05 -1.52 -7.70
C GLU A 18 -4.76 -0.86 -8.23
N GLU A 19 -4.87 -0.07 -9.30
CA GLU A 19 -3.73 0.64 -9.88
C GLU A 19 -3.19 1.70 -8.91
N GLY A 20 -4.09 2.44 -8.25
CA GLY A 20 -3.74 3.40 -7.21
C GLY A 20 -3.07 2.73 -6.01
N TYR A 21 -3.60 1.58 -5.59
CA TYR A 21 -3.04 0.78 -4.50
C TYR A 21 -1.63 0.27 -4.82
N ILE A 22 -1.41 -0.28 -6.02
CA ILE A 22 -0.10 -0.77 -6.45
C ILE A 22 0.90 0.39 -6.52
N SER A 23 0.52 1.52 -7.11
CA SER A 23 1.39 2.70 -7.22
C SER A 23 1.81 3.22 -5.84
N ALA A 24 0.86 3.36 -4.92
CA ALA A 24 1.15 3.79 -3.56
C ALA A 24 2.05 2.80 -2.81
N SER A 25 1.80 1.49 -2.97
CA SER A 25 2.61 0.43 -2.35
C SER A 25 4.06 0.50 -2.79
N CYS A 26 4.33 0.71 -4.10
CA CYS A 26 5.69 0.88 -4.61
C CYS A 26 6.43 2.06 -3.94
N CYS A 27 5.77 3.21 -3.82
CA CYS A 27 6.35 4.38 -3.16
C CYS A 27 6.66 4.13 -1.67
N ILE A 28 5.76 3.42 -0.97
CA ILE A 28 5.95 3.05 0.43
C ILE A 28 7.14 2.09 0.56
N LEU A 29 7.22 1.05 -0.26
CA LEU A 29 8.31 0.08 -0.24
C LEU A 29 9.67 0.73 -0.54
N ALA A 30 9.72 1.73 -1.43
CA ALA A 30 10.94 2.49 -1.68
C ALA A 30 11.41 3.25 -0.42
N ASN A 31 10.48 3.87 0.31
CA ASN A 31 10.80 4.55 1.57
C ASN A 31 11.25 3.56 2.66
N VAL A 32 10.64 2.38 2.73
CA VAL A 32 11.06 1.31 3.65
C VAL A 32 12.46 0.81 3.30
N SER A 33 12.74 0.57 2.03
CA SER A 33 14.08 0.17 1.55
C SER A 33 15.13 1.22 1.95
N LEU A 34 14.84 2.51 1.77
CA LEU A 34 15.72 3.60 2.18
C LEU A 34 15.96 3.62 3.69
N ALA A 35 14.92 3.40 4.50
CA ALA A 35 15.05 3.32 5.95
C ALA A 35 15.86 2.09 6.44
N MET A 36 16.04 1.10 5.57
CA MET A 36 16.80 -0.12 5.81
C MET A 36 18.12 -0.13 5.04
N ASP A 37 18.80 1.02 4.96
CA ASP A 37 20.10 1.20 4.31
C ASP A 37 20.14 0.73 2.84
N GLY A 38 19.02 0.86 2.12
CA GLY A 38 18.89 0.49 0.71
C GLY A 38 18.67 -1.01 0.48
N ALA A 39 18.17 -1.75 1.47
CA ALA A 39 17.88 -3.18 1.33
C ALA A 39 16.91 -3.47 0.16
N THR A 40 17.20 -4.51 -0.62
CA THR A 40 16.26 -5.03 -1.63
C THR A 40 15.11 -5.77 -0.95
N LEU A 41 13.88 -5.36 -1.21
CA LEU A 41 12.67 -5.96 -0.64
C LEU A 41 11.93 -6.78 -1.70
N GLU A 42 11.69 -8.07 -1.41
CA GLU A 42 10.85 -8.93 -2.24
C GLU A 42 9.40 -8.86 -1.77
N TRP A 43 8.55 -8.21 -2.57
CA TRP A 43 7.13 -8.04 -2.26
C TRP A 43 6.29 -9.26 -2.64
N ASP A 44 5.40 -9.66 -1.72
CA ASP A 44 4.32 -10.60 -1.96
C ASP A 44 3.00 -9.82 -2.07
N PRO A 45 2.44 -9.66 -3.29
CA PRO A 45 1.20 -8.92 -3.47
C PRO A 45 -0.04 -9.68 -2.98
N GLU A 46 0.03 -11.01 -2.82
CA GLU A 46 -1.10 -11.83 -2.34
C GLU A 46 -1.25 -11.71 -0.82
N ASN A 47 -0.13 -11.80 -0.10
CA ASN A 47 -0.11 -11.70 1.37
C ASN A 47 0.18 -10.28 1.88
N ILE A 48 0.43 -9.32 0.98
CA ILE A 48 0.70 -7.90 1.28
C ILE A 48 1.87 -7.78 2.28
N CYS A 49 2.98 -8.45 1.99
CA CYS A 49 4.15 -8.45 2.88
C CYS A 49 5.48 -8.58 2.14
N VAL A 50 6.57 -8.23 2.83
CA VAL A 50 7.94 -8.45 2.38
C VAL A 50 8.38 -9.87 2.78
N LYS A 51 8.75 -10.70 1.81
CA LYS A 51 9.12 -12.11 2.01
C LYS A 51 10.51 -12.32 2.60
N ASN A 52 11.46 -11.49 2.18
CA ASN A 52 12.88 -11.70 2.46
C ASN A 52 13.40 -10.87 3.66
N ASN A 53 12.57 -10.03 4.27
CA ASN A 53 12.99 -9.15 5.37
C ASN A 53 11.83 -8.88 6.36
N PRO A 54 11.71 -9.68 7.45
CA PRO A 54 10.63 -9.54 8.43
C PRO A 54 10.61 -8.19 9.17
N GLU A 55 11.78 -7.56 9.37
CA GLU A 55 11.85 -6.25 10.05
C GLU A 55 11.25 -5.13 9.17
N ALA A 56 11.31 -5.27 7.84
CA ALA A 56 10.66 -4.34 6.91
C ALA A 56 9.14 -4.29 7.11
N ASN A 57 8.52 -5.43 7.43
CA ASN A 57 7.06 -5.52 7.65
C ASN A 57 6.60 -4.67 8.85
N LYS A 58 7.47 -4.45 9.85
CA LYS A 58 7.15 -3.59 11.00
C LYS A 58 7.05 -2.12 10.63
N LEU A 59 7.65 -1.72 9.51
CA LEU A 59 7.62 -0.34 9.00
C LEU A 59 6.44 -0.06 8.06
N LEU A 60 5.72 -1.09 7.63
CA LEU A 60 4.54 -0.95 6.76
C LEU A 60 3.35 -0.33 7.50
N ALA A 61 3.30 -0.46 8.82
CA ALA A 61 2.28 0.13 9.67
C ALA A 61 2.90 1.10 10.68
N ARG A 62 2.25 2.25 10.90
CA ARG A 62 2.64 3.20 11.94
C ARG A 62 1.75 3.02 13.16
N PRO A 63 2.27 3.24 14.38
CA PRO A 63 1.43 3.37 15.56
C PRO A 63 0.32 4.39 15.30
N TYR A 64 -0.93 3.97 15.47
CA TYR A 64 -2.06 4.85 15.22
C TYR A 64 -2.14 5.94 16.29
N ARG A 65 -2.67 7.09 15.92
CA ARG A 65 -2.68 8.28 16.79
C ARG A 65 -3.65 8.09 17.96
N ALA A 66 -3.16 8.16 19.20
CA ALA A 66 -3.99 8.13 20.40
C ALA A 66 -4.97 9.34 20.48
N PRO A 67 -6.19 9.17 21.06
CA PRO A 67 -6.75 7.94 21.63
C PRO A 67 -7.44 7.02 20.61
N TRP A 68 -7.33 7.33 19.32
CA TRP A 68 -8.04 6.62 18.26
C TRP A 68 -7.42 5.24 18.01
N LYS A 69 -8.25 4.30 17.56
CA LYS A 69 -7.84 2.96 17.17
C LYS A 69 -8.19 2.75 15.70
N HIS A 70 -7.21 2.31 14.91
CA HIS A 70 -7.48 1.86 13.56
C HIS A 70 -8.18 0.49 13.64
N PRO A 71 -9.18 0.22 12.79
CA PRO A 71 -9.71 -1.13 12.65
C PRO A 71 -8.59 -2.06 12.21
N GLU A 72 -8.28 -3.08 13.00
CA GLU A 72 -7.34 -4.13 12.59
C GLU A 72 -8.10 -5.12 11.69
N ILE A 73 -7.47 -5.54 10.60
CA ILE A 73 -7.92 -6.69 9.82
C ILE A 73 -7.50 -7.91 10.66
N GLY A 74 -8.48 -8.67 11.16
CA GLY A 74 -8.24 -9.88 11.95
C GLY A 74 -7.57 -10.99 11.16
#